data_AF-A0A176YP91-F1
#
_entry.id   AF-A0A176YP91-F1
#
_cell.length_a   1.000
_cell.length_b   1.000
_cell.length_c   1.000
_cell.angle_alpha   90.00
_cell.angle_beta   90.00
_cell.angle_gamma   90.00
#
_symmetry.space_group_name_H-M   'P 1'
#
loop_
_entity.id
_entity.type
_entity.pdbx_description
1 polymer ?
#
loop_
_entity_poly.entity_id
_entity_poly.type
_entity_poly.pdbx_seq_one_letter_code
_entity_poly.pdbx_strand_id
1 'polypeptide(L)'
;MHGTQPHEPVAAVRTALSRAALVLVVIACGLSLRWHGFPLGLPAFVVKYGGSLLWATMVFLLVGVLAPRLTRLQIAAIAAAIALVVEFSRLVHAPWLDAFRLTTAGALLLGRIFSLWNLVAYAAGIAVGVWLDRLVALRRVG
;
A
#
# COMPACT_ATOMS: atom_id res chain seq x y z
N MET A 1 32.64 30.63 -2.43
CA MET A 1 32.75 29.28 -3.01
C MET A 1 32.09 28.30 -2.04
N HIS A 2 30.81 27.99 -2.24
CA HIS A 2 30.04 27.07 -1.41
C HIS A 2 29.60 25.93 -2.33
N GLY A 3 30.26 24.78 -2.21
CA GLY A 3 29.98 23.61 -3.04
C GLY A 3 28.60 23.05 -2.71
N THR A 4 27.64 23.27 -3.61
CA THR A 4 26.35 22.60 -3.63
C THR A 4 26.59 21.10 -3.86
N GLN A 5 26.48 20.33 -2.79
CA GLN A 5 26.67 18.88 -2.76
C GLN A 5 25.64 18.17 -3.68
N PRO A 6 26.05 17.47 -4.75
CA PRO A 6 25.14 16.71 -5.63
C PRO A 6 24.68 15.36 -5.03
N HIS A 7 25.00 15.06 -3.78
CA HIS A 7 24.87 13.71 -3.20
C HIS A 7 23.46 13.38 -2.66
N GLU A 8 22.63 14.38 -2.36
CA GLU A 8 21.25 14.16 -1.90
C GLU A 8 20.27 13.64 -2.98
N PRO A 9 20.24 14.16 -4.24
CA PRO A 9 19.23 13.75 -5.21
C PRO A 9 19.36 12.28 -5.62
N VAL A 10 20.59 11.77 -5.79
CA VAL A 10 20.82 10.38 -6.24
C VAL A 10 20.37 9.36 -5.19
N ALA A 11 20.58 9.65 -3.90
CA ALA A 11 20.13 8.80 -2.81
C ALA A 11 18.60 8.78 -2.68
N ALA A 12 17.95 9.93 -2.87
CA ALA A 12 16.49 10.04 -2.87
C ALA A 12 15.86 9.27 -4.06
N VAL A 13 16.40 9.43 -5.27
CA VAL A 13 15.94 8.74 -6.49
C VAL A 13 16.09 7.23 -6.36
N ARG A 14 17.23 6.74 -5.84
CA ARG A 14 17.44 5.31 -5.61
C ARG A 14 16.46 4.71 -4.59
N THR A 15 16.04 5.51 -3.60
CA THR A 15 14.98 5.14 -2.63
C THR A 15 13.62 5.03 -3.27
N ALA A 16 13.25 6.02 -4.09
CA ALA A 16 12.03 5.98 -4.88
C ALA A 16 12.01 4.74 -5.79
N LEU A 17 13.12 4.42 -6.47
CA LEU A 17 13.22 3.23 -7.34
C LEU A 17 13.06 1.91 -6.56
N SER A 18 13.71 1.76 -5.40
CA SER A 18 13.55 0.56 -4.57
C SER A 18 12.13 0.38 -4.05
N ARG A 19 11.46 1.49 -3.67
CA ARG A 19 10.05 1.48 -3.24
C ARG A 19 9.13 1.18 -4.42
N ALA A 20 9.40 1.71 -5.61
CA ALA A 20 8.63 1.43 -6.83
C ALA A 20 8.74 -0.04 -7.25
N ALA A 21 9.93 -0.65 -7.16
CA ALA A 21 10.11 -2.08 -7.40
C ALA A 21 9.28 -2.92 -6.41
N LEU A 22 9.30 -2.55 -5.12
CA LEU A 22 8.46 -3.19 -4.09
C LEU A 22 6.96 -3.03 -4.39
N VAL A 23 6.52 -1.85 -4.86
CA VAL A 23 5.13 -1.64 -5.30
C VAL A 23 4.74 -2.63 -6.41
N LEU A 24 5.58 -2.80 -7.43
CA LEU A 24 5.32 -3.75 -8.52
C LEU A 24 5.21 -5.19 -8.02
N VAL A 25 6.09 -5.60 -7.09
CA VAL A 25 6.03 -6.93 -6.48
C VAL A 25 4.75 -7.10 -5.67
N VAL A 26 4.35 -6.10 -4.89
CA VAL A 26 3.11 -6.12 -4.09
C VAL A 26 1.88 -6.19 -5.00
N ILE A 27 1.87 -5.44 -6.11
CA ILE A 27 0.80 -5.49 -7.11
C ILE A 27 0.73 -6.88 -7.74
N ALA A 28 1.85 -7.43 -8.20
CA ALA A 28 1.91 -8.76 -8.82
C ALA A 28 1.46 -9.85 -7.85
N CYS A 29 1.87 -9.76 -6.58
CA CYS A 29 1.45 -10.69 -5.52
C CYS A 29 -0.05 -10.54 -5.22
N GLY A 30 -0.57 -9.31 -5.15
CA GLY A 30 -1.99 -9.03 -4.92
C GLY A 30 -2.89 -9.49 -6.05
N LEU A 31 -2.47 -9.31 -7.30
CA LEU A 31 -3.15 -9.84 -8.47
C LEU A 31 -3.14 -11.36 -8.47
N SER A 32 -1.97 -11.96 -8.21
CA SER A 32 -1.82 -13.43 -8.15
C SER A 32 -2.66 -14.04 -7.04
N LEU A 33 -2.77 -13.39 -5.88
CA LEU A 33 -3.61 -13.85 -4.77
C LEU A 33 -5.11 -13.79 -5.13
N ARG A 34 -5.52 -12.78 -5.91
CA ARG A 34 -6.91 -12.66 -6.39
C ARG A 34 -7.23 -13.62 -7.53
N TRP A 35 -6.28 -13.88 -8.42
CA TRP A 35 -6.50 -14.75 -9.58
C TRP A 35 -6.36 -16.23 -9.24
N HIS A 36 -5.38 -16.56 -8.40
CA HIS A 36 -5.04 -17.94 -8.08
C HIS A 36 -5.42 -18.37 -6.65
N GLY A 37 -5.89 -17.45 -5.80
CA GLY A 37 -6.22 -17.76 -4.40
C GLY A 37 -7.29 -18.84 -4.23
N PHE A 38 -8.32 -18.83 -5.08
CA PHE A 38 -9.38 -19.85 -5.07
C PHE A 38 -8.92 -21.22 -5.61
N PRO A 39 -8.24 -21.31 -6.78
CA PRO A 39 -7.78 -22.59 -7.31
C PRO A 39 -6.62 -23.24 -6.51
N LEU A 40 -5.89 -22.50 -5.67
CA LEU A 40 -4.86 -23.05 -4.76
C LEU A 40 -5.41 -23.53 -3.40
N GLY A 41 -6.72 -23.46 -3.17
CA GLY A 41 -7.34 -23.90 -1.90
C GLY A 41 -6.96 -23.03 -0.70
N LEU A 42 -6.53 -21.78 -0.92
CA LEU A 42 -6.21 -20.87 0.18
C LEU A 42 -7.49 -20.53 0.96
N PRO A 43 -7.42 -20.42 2.30
CA PRO A 43 -8.56 -20.05 3.11
C PRO A 43 -9.17 -18.74 2.60
N ALA A 44 -10.50 -18.66 2.50
CA ALA A 44 -11.20 -17.45 2.07
C ALA A 44 -10.80 -16.20 2.89
N PHE A 45 -10.39 -16.42 4.15
CA PHE A 45 -9.80 -15.40 5.01
C PHE A 45 -8.50 -14.82 4.41
N VAL A 46 -7.56 -15.67 3.98
CA VAL A 46 -6.27 -15.25 3.42
C VAL A 46 -6.48 -14.53 2.08
N VAL A 47 -7.38 -15.03 1.23
CA VAL A 47 -7.66 -14.39 -0.07
C VAL A 47 -8.33 -13.02 0.13
N LYS A 48 -9.26 -12.91 1.07
CA LYS A 48 -9.99 -11.66 1.36
C LYS A 48 -9.09 -10.63 2.05
N TYR A 49 -8.43 -11.00 3.14
CA TYR A 49 -7.65 -10.07 3.96
C TYR A 49 -6.22 -9.87 3.46
N GLY A 50 -5.66 -10.86 2.77
CA GLY A 50 -4.35 -10.72 2.11
C GLY A 50 -4.37 -9.67 1.01
N GLY A 51 -5.47 -9.56 0.26
CA GLY A 51 -5.66 -8.47 -0.70
C GLY A 51 -5.68 -7.09 -0.03
N SER A 52 -6.40 -6.95 1.08
CA SER A 52 -6.45 -5.70 1.87
C SER A 52 -5.07 -5.35 2.46
N LEU A 53 -4.35 -6.35 2.98
CA LEU A 53 -3.00 -6.20 3.50
C LEU A 53 -2.02 -5.71 2.42
N LEU A 54 -2.00 -6.37 1.26
CA LEU A 54 -1.16 -6.00 0.12
C LEU A 54 -1.51 -4.60 -0.40
N TRP A 55 -2.80 -4.26 -0.46
CA TRP A 55 -3.24 -2.92 -0.84
C TRP A 55 -2.73 -1.83 0.12
N ALA A 56 -2.80 -2.04 1.44
CA ALA A 56 -2.26 -1.07 2.40
C ALA A 56 -0.73 -0.93 2.30
N THR A 57 -0.02 -2.05 2.11
CA THR A 57 1.42 -2.03 1.87
C THR A 57 1.76 -1.21 0.62
N MET A 58 0.98 -1.40 -0.46
CA MET A 58 1.13 -0.64 -1.70
C MET A 58 0.93 0.87 -1.47
N VAL A 59 -0.13 1.26 -0.77
CA VAL A 59 -0.41 2.68 -0.45
C VAL A 59 0.72 3.29 0.36
N PHE A 60 1.21 2.59 1.40
CA PHE A 60 2.35 3.05 2.19
C PHE A 60 3.59 3.31 1.32
N LEU A 61 3.95 2.34 0.47
CA LEU A 61 5.11 2.47 -0.41
C LEU A 61 4.94 3.60 -1.42
N LEU A 62 3.74 3.76 -1.99
CA LEU A 62 3.42 4.81 -2.95
C LEU A 62 3.56 6.21 -2.31
N VAL A 63 3.01 6.41 -1.10
CA VAL A 63 3.19 7.66 -0.36
C VAL A 63 4.68 7.92 -0.09
N GLY A 64 5.45 6.88 0.24
CA GLY A 64 6.90 6.99 0.38
C GLY A 64 7.64 7.34 -0.92
N VAL A 65 7.14 6.93 -2.08
CA VAL A 65 7.70 7.33 -3.39
C VAL A 65 7.39 8.80 -3.69
N LEU A 66 6.14 9.23 -3.47
CA LEU A 66 5.70 10.60 -3.77
C LEU A 66 6.28 11.62 -2.80
N ALA A 67 6.45 11.24 -1.53
CA ALA A 67 6.90 12.14 -0.47
C ALA A 67 8.14 11.58 0.26
N PRO A 68 9.30 11.49 -0.43
CA PRO A 68 10.51 10.87 0.13
C PRO A 68 11.11 11.64 1.31
N ARG A 69 10.71 12.91 1.50
CA ARG A 69 11.15 13.78 2.60
C ARG A 69 10.40 13.52 3.91
N LEU A 70 9.28 12.78 3.87
CA LEU A 70 8.50 12.49 5.06
C LEU A 70 9.11 11.34 5.88
N THR A 71 8.94 11.41 7.19
CA THR A 71 9.33 10.32 8.09
C THR A 71 8.43 9.10 7.86
N ARG A 72 8.96 7.91 8.17
CA ARG A 72 8.21 6.64 8.09
C ARG A 72 6.89 6.70 8.87
N LEU A 73 6.87 7.38 10.02
CA LEU A 73 5.67 7.53 10.83
C LEU A 73 4.62 8.42 10.16
N GLN A 74 5.03 9.51 9.51
CA GLN A 74 4.13 10.36 8.73
C GLN A 74 3.57 9.61 7.51
N ILE A 75 4.40 8.86 6.80
CA ILE A 75 3.95 8.03 5.66
C ILE A 75 2.94 6.98 6.15
N ALA A 76 3.21 6.32 7.28
CA ALA A 76 2.28 5.36 7.89
C ALA A 76 0.96 6.01 8.31
N ALA A 77 1.01 7.20 8.91
CA ALA A 77 -0.18 7.96 9.30
C ALA A 77 -1.02 8.37 8.09
N ILE A 78 -0.39 8.82 7.00
CA ILE A 78 -1.08 9.15 5.74
C ILE A 78 -1.72 7.88 5.15
N ALA A 79 -0.98 6.77 5.09
CA ALA A 79 -1.51 5.51 4.59
C ALA A 79 -2.70 5.01 5.43
N ALA A 80 -2.61 5.13 6.76
CA ALA A 80 -3.70 4.79 7.68
C ALA A 80 -4.92 5.71 7.47
N ALA A 81 -4.71 7.01 7.30
CA ALA A 81 -5.77 7.97 7.01
C ALA A 81 -6.46 7.64 5.67
N ILE A 82 -5.70 7.33 4.62
CA ILE A 82 -6.23 6.89 3.33
C ILE A 82 -7.05 5.60 3.49
N ALA A 83 -6.52 4.61 4.22
CA ALA A 83 -7.23 3.35 4.47
C ALA A 83 -8.54 3.58 5.23
N LEU A 84 -8.54 4.44 6.26
CA LEU A 84 -9.74 4.83 7.00
C LEU A 84 -10.74 5.52 6.08
N VAL A 85 -10.33 6.54 5.32
CA VAL A 85 -11.21 7.26 4.38
C VAL A 85 -11.81 6.30 3.35
N VAL A 86 -11.01 5.38 2.79
CA VAL A 86 -11.48 4.38 1.85
C VAL A 86 -12.48 3.43 2.50
N GLU A 87 -12.22 2.96 3.73
CA GLU A 87 -13.13 2.05 4.43
C GLU A 87 -14.43 2.76 4.85
N PHE A 88 -14.36 3.98 5.38
CA PHE A 88 -15.53 4.80 5.72
C PHE A 88 -16.31 5.24 4.48
N SER A 89 -15.66 5.44 3.34
CA SER A 89 -16.36 5.74 2.09
C SER A 89 -17.40 4.67 1.79
N ARG A 90 -17.16 3.40 2.17
CA ARG A 90 -18.09 2.26 1.95
C ARG A 90 -19.42 2.40 2.69
N LEU A 91 -19.48 3.22 3.73
CA LEU A 91 -20.73 3.55 4.43
C LEU A 91 -21.53 4.65 3.70
N VAL A 92 -20.87 5.41 2.82
CA VAL A 92 -21.52 6.40 1.98
C VAL A 92 -22.10 5.70 0.74
N HIS A 93 -23.41 5.79 0.61
CA HIS A 93 -24.18 5.25 -0.50
C HIS A 93 -24.57 6.40 -1.42
N ALA A 94 -23.72 6.65 -2.42
CA ALA A 94 -23.98 7.63 -3.45
C ALA A 94 -24.06 6.90 -4.80
N PRO A 95 -25.08 7.12 -5.65
CA PRO A 95 -25.29 6.33 -6.86
C PRO A 95 -24.09 6.29 -7.80
N TRP A 96 -23.36 7.40 -7.94
CA TRP A 96 -22.14 7.48 -8.73
C TRP A 96 -20.97 6.71 -8.12
N LEU A 97 -20.88 6.68 -6.78
CA LEU A 97 -19.83 5.97 -6.05
C LEU A 97 -20.08 4.46 -6.06
N ASP A 98 -21.33 4.05 -5.95
CA ASP A 98 -21.74 2.65 -6.05
C ASP A 98 -21.55 2.14 -7.48
N ALA A 99 -21.88 2.94 -8.49
CA ALA A 99 -21.55 2.62 -9.88
C ALA A 99 -20.03 2.46 -10.10
N PHE A 100 -19.21 3.30 -9.47
CA PHE A 100 -17.76 3.15 -9.52
C PHE A 100 -17.28 1.85 -8.84
N ARG A 101 -17.85 1.46 -7.70
CA ARG A 101 -17.52 0.20 -6.99
C ARG A 101 -17.84 -1.06 -7.78
N LEU A 102 -18.79 -0.98 -8.71
CA LEU A 102 -19.12 -2.09 -9.61
C LEU A 102 -18.07 -2.29 -10.70
N THR A 103 -17.25 -1.28 -10.99
CA THR A 103 -16.11 -1.42 -11.90
C THR A 103 -14.99 -2.24 -11.26
N THR A 104 -14.16 -2.90 -12.07
CA THR A 104 -12.98 -3.63 -11.60
C THR A 104 -12.01 -2.71 -10.85
N ALA A 105 -11.81 -1.49 -11.33
CA ALA A 105 -10.99 -0.48 -10.67
C ALA A 105 -11.55 -0.11 -9.28
N GLY A 106 -12.84 0.19 -9.17
CA GLY A 106 -13.48 0.51 -7.90
C GLY A 106 -13.49 -0.67 -6.92
N ALA A 107 -13.70 -1.90 -7.40
CA ALA A 107 -13.63 -3.11 -6.57
C ALA A 107 -12.21 -3.41 -6.04
N LEU A 108 -11.17 -2.92 -6.73
CA LEU A 108 -9.77 -3.04 -6.31
C LEU A 108 -9.34 -1.89 -5.39
N LEU A 109 -9.76 -0.66 -5.71
CA LEU A 109 -9.35 0.55 -5.00
C LEU A 109 -10.19 0.85 -3.76
N LEU A 110 -11.52 0.82 -3.90
CA LEU A 110 -12.45 1.13 -2.81
C LEU A 110 -13.01 -0.11 -2.14
N GLY A 111 -13.05 -1.25 -2.83
CA GLY A 111 -13.73 -2.45 -2.36
C GLY A 111 -15.26 -2.27 -2.21
N ARG A 112 -15.95 -3.36 -1.86
CA ARG A 112 -17.42 -3.43 -1.93
C ARG A 112 -18.13 -3.46 -0.58
N ILE A 113 -17.47 -3.99 0.46
CA ILE A 113 -18.10 -4.25 1.75
C ILE A 113 -17.22 -3.66 2.85
N PHE A 114 -17.84 -2.95 3.80
CA PHE A 114 -17.20 -2.48 5.02
C PHE A 114 -16.89 -3.66 5.96
N SER A 115 -15.68 -3.71 6.52
CA SER A 115 -15.28 -4.70 7.50
C SER A 115 -14.23 -4.15 8.46
N LEU A 116 -14.48 -4.22 9.76
CA LEU A 116 -13.47 -3.89 10.78
C LEU A 116 -12.20 -4.73 10.65
N TRP A 117 -12.33 -5.97 10.16
CA TRP A 117 -11.18 -6.82 9.85
C TRP A 117 -10.31 -6.29 8.70
N ASN A 118 -10.87 -5.49 7.77
CA ASN A 118 -10.05 -4.79 6.78
C ASN A 118 -9.16 -3.77 7.47
N LEU A 119 -9.63 -3.09 8.51
CA LEU A 119 -8.83 -2.11 9.24
C LEU A 119 -7.63 -2.79 9.93
N VAL A 120 -7.84 -3.98 10.50
CA VAL A 120 -6.75 -4.81 11.06
C VAL A 120 -5.78 -5.23 9.95
N ALA A 121 -6.29 -5.69 8.81
CA ALA A 121 -5.46 -6.06 7.67
C ALA A 121 -4.66 -4.87 7.12
N TYR A 122 -5.25 -3.68 7.09
CA TYR A 122 -4.59 -2.44 6.68
C TYR A 122 -3.48 -2.04 7.65
N ALA A 123 -3.74 -2.12 8.96
CA ALA A 123 -2.71 -1.89 9.97
C ALA A 123 -1.53 -2.87 9.82
N ALA A 124 -1.82 -4.16 9.60
CA ALA A 124 -0.80 -5.17 9.34
C ALA A 124 -0.01 -4.88 8.05
N GLY A 125 -0.67 -4.48 6.97
CA GLY A 125 -0.02 -4.10 5.71
C GLY A 125 0.91 -2.89 5.86
N ILE A 126 0.46 -1.86 6.58
CA ILE A 126 1.29 -0.69 6.89
C ILE A 126 2.52 -1.11 7.72
N ALA A 127 2.34 -1.97 8.73
CA ALA A 127 3.45 -2.47 9.52
C ALA A 127 4.49 -3.24 8.68
N VAL A 128 4.02 -4.08 7.75
CA VAL A 128 4.87 -4.77 6.77
C VAL A 128 5.59 -3.77 5.87
N GLY A 129 4.90 -2.73 5.37
CA GLY A 129 5.51 -1.66 4.58
C GLY A 129 6.62 -0.93 5.33
N VAL A 130 6.40 -0.59 6.61
CA VAL A 130 7.42 0.01 7.48
C VAL A 130 8.62 -0.92 7.68
N TRP A 131 8.37 -2.22 7.87
CA TRP A 131 9.43 -3.21 8.03
C TRP A 131 10.27 -3.36 6.76
N LEU A 132 9.64 -3.45 5.58
CA LEU A 132 10.33 -3.50 4.29
C LEU A 132 11.18 -2.24 4.05
N ASP A 133 10.63 -1.06 4.35
CA ASP A 133 11.38 0.20 4.22
C ASP A 133 12.58 0.26 5.16
N ARG A 134 12.45 -0.28 6.39
CA ARG A 134 13.59 -0.44 7.31
C ARG A 134 14.65 -1.40 6.78
N LEU A 135 14.26 -2.54 6.22
CA LEU A 135 15.20 -3.49 5.62
C LEU A 135 16.00 -2.86 4.47
N VAL A 136 15.32 -2.11 3.59
CA VAL A 136 15.97 -1.40 2.49
C VAL A 136 16.93 -0.32 3.02
N ALA A 137 16.59 0.35 4.12
CA ALA A 137 17.48 1.31 4.76
C ALA A 137 18.71 0.65 5.40
N LEU A 138 18.54 -0.49 6.09
CA LEU A 138 19.62 -1.22 6.76
C LEU A 138 20.63 -1.81 5.76
N ARG A 139 20.15 -2.34 4.63
CA ARG A 139 21.00 -2.85 3.53
C ARG A 139 21.84 -1.79 2.81
N ARG A 140 21.70 -0.51 3.19
CA ARG A 140 22.53 0.59 2.65
C ARG A 140 23.65 1.01 3.59
N VAL A 141 23.58 0.61 4.86
CA VAL A 141 24.55 1.00 5.89
C VAL A 141 25.62 -0.09 6.05
N GLY A 142 25.32 -1.35 5.72
CA GLY A 142 26.30 -2.42 5.56
C GLY A 142 26.74 -2.55 4.11
#